data_AF-A0A8H4L790-F1
#
_entry.id   AF-A0A8H4L790-F1
#
_cell.length_a   1.000
_cell.length_b   1.000
_cell.length_c   1.000
_cell.angle_alpha   90.00
_cell.angle_beta   90.00
_cell.angle_gamma   90.00
#
_symmetry.space_group_name_H-M   'P 1'
#
loop_
_entity.id
_entity.type
_entity.pdbx_description
1 polymer ?
#
loop_
_entity_poly.entity_id
_entity_poly.type
_entity_poly.pdbx_seq_one_letter_code
_entity_poly.pdbx_strand_id
1 'polypeptide(L)'
;MVSRTLDALEPTPKGELADTQKRELQTWACGFYNEIGAATFGEIWKDPSKPKWENVKFQLGTCVFKILLTDATNLEVPIMDGSPTMHAVISPNGAINGAVRQDHASPVRLLQVDFAVRDDRADIGWVFGTFMYNGHMKDANPWDRLIPVGIMWGNDTELTPARAAEGAKPTQSWINRDANDIRKSLKGSRPSWGWLGRLNGPADNFRSACASCHSVSERDPKEKVQLLPPSGATDAEKMRWFRNIPAGKPFNKGGVSGDYSLQLMMGYNNFRGWSNPQRGFVYKVKLIVPFSNARYEAEIIESARQPLRSSPEDRGQDNKN
;
A
#
# COMPACT_ATOMS: atom_id res chain seq x y z
N MET A 1 14.02 -0.29 -12.93
CA MET A 1 12.61 -0.31 -13.40
C MET A 1 11.72 -0.01 -12.20
N VAL A 2 11.08 1.16 -12.17
CA VAL A 2 10.12 1.50 -11.09
C VAL A 2 8.76 0.95 -11.50
N SER A 3 8.29 -0.12 -10.84
CA SER A 3 6.89 -0.54 -10.97
C SER A 3 6.02 0.50 -10.26
N ARG A 4 5.15 1.21 -10.98
CA ARG A 4 4.19 2.17 -10.43
C ARG A 4 2.78 1.60 -10.62
N THR A 5 2.07 1.35 -9.53
CA THR A 5 0.63 1.07 -9.57
C THR A 5 -0.09 2.16 -8.79
N LEU A 6 -1.18 2.68 -9.35
CA LEU A 6 -2.09 3.58 -8.66
C LEU A 6 -3.28 2.75 -8.19
N ASP A 7 -3.31 2.41 -6.90
CA ASP A 7 -4.32 1.54 -6.32
C ASP A 7 -5.21 2.34 -5.35
N ALA A 8 -6.52 2.13 -5.44
CA ALA A 8 -7.47 2.68 -4.47
C ALA A 8 -7.45 1.80 -3.21
N LEU A 9 -7.28 2.43 -2.05
CA LEU A 9 -7.42 1.77 -0.76
C LEU A 9 -8.90 1.66 -0.36
N GLU A 10 -9.16 0.91 0.71
CA GLU A 10 -10.45 0.94 1.38
C GLU A 10 -10.80 2.39 1.77
N PRO A 11 -12.05 2.85 1.55
CA PRO A 11 -12.45 4.20 1.92
C PRO A 11 -12.26 4.44 3.41
N THR A 12 -11.72 5.59 3.78
CA THR A 12 -11.59 5.98 5.18
C THR A 12 -12.96 6.43 5.70
N PRO A 13 -13.53 5.76 6.72
CA PRO A 13 -14.85 6.08 7.25
C PRO A 13 -14.96 7.53 7.74
N LYS A 14 -16.18 8.08 7.66
CA LYS A 14 -16.49 9.41 8.19
C LYS A 14 -16.01 9.57 9.63
N GLY A 15 -15.28 10.65 9.90
CA GLY A 15 -14.81 11.01 11.23
C GLY A 15 -13.66 10.15 11.76
N GLU A 16 -13.08 9.25 10.96
CA GLU A 16 -12.02 8.36 11.43
C GLU A 16 -10.69 9.09 11.70
N LEU A 17 -10.27 9.96 10.78
CA LEU A 17 -9.01 10.69 10.91
C LEU A 17 -9.12 11.88 11.86
N ALA A 18 -10.21 12.64 11.75
CA ALA A 18 -10.48 13.82 12.56
C ALA A 18 -11.98 14.04 12.77
N ASP A 19 -12.36 14.69 13.86
CA ASP A 19 -13.76 15.05 14.11
C ASP A 19 -14.35 16.00 13.04
N THR A 20 -13.50 16.77 12.36
CA THR A 20 -13.87 17.66 11.26
C THR A 20 -14.09 16.95 9.92
N GLN A 21 -13.68 15.69 9.77
CA GLN A 21 -13.92 14.88 8.57
C GLN A 21 -15.39 14.47 8.48
N LYS A 22 -16.19 15.13 7.63
CA LYS A 22 -17.67 14.91 7.58
C LYS A 22 -18.17 13.91 6.53
N ARG A 23 -17.26 13.31 5.75
CA ARG A 23 -17.56 12.30 4.73
C ARG A 23 -16.52 11.18 4.72
N GLU A 24 -16.79 10.15 3.94
CA GLU A 24 -15.77 9.17 3.57
C GLU A 24 -14.73 9.81 2.65
N LEU A 25 -13.48 9.41 2.85
CA LEU A 25 -12.35 9.84 2.05
C LEU A 25 -11.83 8.67 1.23
N GLN A 26 -11.29 8.98 0.04
CA GLN A 26 -10.59 8.00 -0.78
C GLN A 26 -9.09 8.24 -0.68
N THR A 27 -8.34 7.14 -0.58
CA THR A 27 -6.88 7.18 -0.58
C THR A 27 -6.33 6.37 -1.74
N TRP A 28 -5.27 6.88 -2.33
CA TRP A 28 -4.65 6.41 -3.55
C TRP A 28 -3.16 6.27 -3.36
N ALA A 29 -2.63 5.08 -3.63
CA ALA A 29 -1.23 4.79 -3.41
C ALA A 29 -0.46 4.69 -4.72
N CYS A 30 0.74 5.25 -4.75
CA CYS A 30 1.78 4.89 -5.71
C CYS A 30 2.91 4.18 -4.99
N GLY A 31 3.12 2.90 -5.27
CA GLY A 31 4.26 2.15 -4.72
C GLY A 31 5.45 2.11 -5.65
N PHE A 32 6.63 1.94 -5.06
CA PHE A 32 7.93 1.92 -5.70
C PHE A 32 8.76 0.81 -5.07
N TYR A 33 9.54 0.11 -5.88
CA TYR A 33 10.50 -0.89 -5.44
C TYR A 33 11.89 -0.45 -5.85
N ASN A 34 12.88 -0.70 -5.00
CA ASN A 34 14.28 -0.64 -5.41
C ASN A 34 14.59 -1.73 -6.45
N GLU A 35 15.78 -1.68 -7.04
CA GLU A 35 16.20 -2.62 -8.09
C GLU A 35 16.12 -4.09 -7.66
N ILE A 36 16.47 -4.40 -6.41
CA ILE A 36 16.42 -5.74 -5.84
C ILE A 36 14.98 -6.26 -5.82
N GLY A 37 14.05 -5.44 -5.33
CA GLY A 37 12.62 -5.77 -5.34
C GLY A 37 12.05 -5.89 -6.76
N ALA A 38 12.43 -4.94 -7.63
CA ALA A 38 11.98 -4.91 -9.03
C ALA A 38 12.41 -6.14 -9.82
N ALA A 39 13.58 -6.73 -9.55
CA ALA A 39 14.04 -7.96 -10.19
C ALA A 39 13.08 -9.13 -9.94
N THR A 40 12.43 -9.19 -8.77
CA THR A 40 11.41 -10.23 -8.47
C THR A 40 10.22 -10.12 -9.43
N PHE A 41 9.74 -8.90 -9.72
CA PHE A 41 8.72 -8.69 -10.73
C PHE A 41 9.23 -9.03 -12.13
N GLY A 42 10.47 -8.69 -12.45
CA GLY A 42 11.10 -9.04 -13.73
C GLY A 42 11.09 -10.55 -14.01
N GLU A 43 11.35 -11.38 -13.00
CA GLU A 43 11.28 -12.84 -13.15
C GLU A 43 9.85 -13.36 -13.28
N ILE A 44 8.90 -12.81 -12.52
CA ILE A 44 7.48 -13.18 -12.63
C ILE A 44 6.95 -12.85 -14.03
N TRP A 45 7.27 -11.65 -14.54
CA TRP A 45 6.75 -11.11 -15.80
C TRP A 45 7.71 -11.30 -16.98
N LYS A 46 8.69 -12.20 -16.86
CA LYS A 46 9.67 -12.50 -17.90
C LYS A 46 9.02 -12.85 -19.25
N ASP A 47 7.91 -13.58 -19.20
CA ASP A 47 6.94 -13.66 -20.28
C ASP A 47 5.70 -12.83 -19.90
N PRO A 48 5.52 -11.63 -20.47
CA PRO A 48 4.39 -10.75 -20.14
C PRO A 48 3.02 -11.37 -20.44
N SER A 49 2.95 -12.36 -21.33
CA SER A 49 1.71 -13.06 -21.68
C SER A 49 1.40 -14.26 -20.76
N LYS A 50 2.43 -14.73 -20.04
CA LYS A 50 2.38 -15.93 -19.19
C LYS A 50 3.22 -15.73 -17.91
N PRO A 51 2.84 -14.79 -17.03
CA PRO A 51 3.58 -14.54 -15.81
C PRO A 51 3.64 -15.80 -14.92
N LYS A 52 4.81 -16.05 -14.31
CA LYS A 52 5.09 -17.21 -13.45
C LYS A 52 5.21 -16.79 -11.99
N TRP A 53 4.12 -16.96 -11.25
CA TRP A 53 4.07 -16.67 -9.81
C TRP A 53 3.86 -17.97 -9.01
N GLU A 54 4.93 -18.66 -8.64
CA GLU A 54 4.81 -19.96 -7.93
C GLU A 54 5.52 -19.96 -6.57
N ASN A 55 6.73 -19.43 -6.50
CA ASN A 55 7.56 -19.42 -5.29
C ASN A 55 8.15 -18.03 -5.07
N VAL A 56 7.28 -17.02 -4.99
CA VAL A 56 7.74 -15.63 -4.82
C VAL A 56 8.26 -15.45 -3.39
N LYS A 57 9.51 -15.02 -3.32
CA LYS A 57 10.16 -14.52 -2.12
C LYS A 57 11.11 -13.42 -2.55
N PHE A 58 10.83 -12.19 -2.12
CA PHE A 58 11.69 -11.05 -2.37
C PHE A 58 13.04 -11.27 -1.70
N GLN A 59 14.09 -10.78 -2.37
CA GLN A 59 15.46 -10.92 -1.89
C GLN A 59 15.72 -9.97 -0.72
N LEU A 60 16.63 -10.35 0.18
CA LEU A 60 17.10 -9.48 1.27
C LEU A 60 17.57 -8.14 0.72
N GLY A 61 17.27 -7.05 1.42
CA GLY A 61 17.53 -5.69 0.95
C GLY A 61 16.52 -5.17 -0.07
N THR A 62 15.50 -5.95 -0.44
CA THR A 62 14.31 -5.39 -1.12
C THR A 62 13.73 -4.28 -0.24
N CYS A 63 13.56 -3.10 -0.83
CA CYS A 63 12.92 -1.96 -0.19
C CYS A 63 11.76 -1.51 -1.06
N VAL A 64 10.63 -1.29 -0.40
CA VAL A 64 9.41 -0.73 -0.97
C VAL A 64 9.17 0.60 -0.29
N PHE A 65 8.77 1.61 -1.05
CA PHE A 65 8.12 2.79 -0.48
C PHE A 65 6.82 3.08 -1.22
N LYS A 66 5.83 3.61 -0.51
CA LYS A 66 4.55 4.00 -1.10
C LYS A 66 4.19 5.40 -0.66
N ILE A 67 3.80 6.25 -1.61
CA ILE A 67 3.15 7.52 -1.30
C ILE A 67 1.64 7.30 -1.31
N LEU A 68 0.96 7.73 -0.25
CA LEU A 68 -0.49 7.62 -0.10
C LEU A 68 -1.10 9.01 -0.08
N LEU A 69 -1.97 9.25 -1.07
CA LEU A 69 -2.58 10.53 -1.35
C LEU A 69 -4.09 10.43 -1.14
N THR A 70 -4.68 11.36 -0.41
CA THR A 70 -6.13 11.40 -0.14
C THR A 70 -6.79 12.61 -0.80
N ASP A 71 -8.08 12.50 -1.08
CA ASP A 71 -8.92 13.61 -1.53
C ASP A 71 -9.42 14.52 -0.38
N ALA A 72 -8.89 14.34 0.83
CA ALA A 72 -9.22 15.18 1.98
C ALA A 72 -8.78 16.64 1.80
N THR A 73 -9.59 17.54 2.33
CA THR A 73 -9.25 18.96 2.45
C THR A 73 -8.53 19.26 3.77
N ASN A 74 -7.85 20.42 3.85
CA ASN A 74 -7.25 20.91 5.09
C ASN A 74 -8.28 21.13 6.22
N LEU A 75 -9.55 21.39 5.87
CA LEU A 75 -10.61 21.56 6.86
C LEU A 75 -11.02 20.21 7.45
N GLU A 76 -11.05 19.17 6.63
CA GLU A 76 -11.41 17.81 7.04
C GLU A 76 -10.29 17.13 7.83
N VAL A 77 -9.03 17.34 7.44
CA VAL A 77 -7.87 16.71 8.09
C VAL A 77 -6.76 17.77 8.28
N PRO A 78 -6.79 18.54 9.38
CA PRO A 78 -5.89 19.70 9.57
C PRO A 78 -4.40 19.40 9.55
N ILE A 79 -3.99 18.18 9.91
CA ILE A 79 -2.58 17.76 9.83
C ILE A 79 -2.05 17.77 8.40
N MET A 80 -2.90 17.86 7.38
CA MET A 80 -2.48 17.90 5.98
C MET A 80 -2.16 19.30 5.47
N ASP A 81 -2.18 20.33 6.32
CA ASP A 81 -1.92 21.69 5.86
C ASP A 81 -0.52 21.86 5.23
N GLY A 82 -0.47 22.45 4.04
CA GLY A 82 0.74 22.56 3.23
C GLY A 82 1.24 21.26 2.56
N SER A 83 0.48 20.15 2.64
CA SER A 83 0.87 18.87 2.02
C SER A 83 1.10 18.98 0.51
N PRO A 84 2.11 18.27 -0.05
CA PRO A 84 2.27 18.14 -1.49
C PRO A 84 0.98 17.65 -2.14
N THR A 85 0.61 18.29 -3.24
CA THR A 85 -0.61 18.00 -4.00
C THR A 85 -0.27 17.48 -5.39
N MET A 86 -0.96 16.42 -5.80
CA MET A 86 -0.89 15.84 -7.13
C MET A 86 -2.29 15.83 -7.75
N HIS A 87 -2.38 15.79 -9.08
CA HIS A 87 -3.66 15.64 -9.77
C HIS A 87 -3.79 14.21 -10.29
N ALA A 88 -4.91 13.55 -9.99
CA ALA A 88 -5.18 12.18 -10.40
C ALA A 88 -6.64 12.03 -10.84
N VAL A 89 -6.88 11.10 -11.78
CA VAL A 89 -8.24 10.68 -12.12
C VAL A 89 -8.69 9.68 -11.07
N ILE A 90 -9.57 10.12 -10.17
CA ILE A 90 -10.03 9.33 -9.01
C ILE A 90 -11.46 8.79 -9.21
N SER A 91 -12.01 8.15 -8.18
CA SER A 91 -13.38 7.64 -8.22
C SER A 91 -14.38 8.77 -7.98
N PRO A 92 -15.55 8.76 -8.64
CA PRO A 92 -16.60 9.71 -8.34
C PRO A 92 -17.05 9.64 -6.87
N ASN A 93 -17.50 10.77 -6.34
CA ASN A 93 -18.07 10.83 -4.99
C ASN A 93 -19.21 9.80 -4.82
N GLY A 94 -19.19 9.02 -3.74
CA GLY A 94 -20.19 7.99 -3.46
C GLY A 94 -19.99 6.64 -4.18
N ALA A 95 -18.96 6.51 -5.03
CA ALA A 95 -18.60 5.27 -5.73
C ALA A 95 -17.11 4.93 -5.56
N ILE A 96 -16.62 5.00 -4.31
CA ILE A 96 -15.20 4.78 -3.97
C ILE A 96 -14.86 3.28 -4.06
N ASN A 97 -14.57 2.80 -5.26
CA ASN A 97 -14.32 1.37 -5.50
C ASN A 97 -13.15 1.08 -6.43
N GLY A 98 -12.46 2.08 -6.98
CA GLY A 98 -11.34 1.80 -7.87
C GLY A 98 -11.72 1.35 -9.29
N ALA A 99 -12.96 0.91 -9.53
CA ALA A 99 -13.41 0.36 -10.81
C ALA A 99 -14.00 1.44 -11.72
N VAL A 100 -14.70 2.42 -11.13
CA VAL A 100 -15.20 3.60 -11.84
C VAL A 100 -14.28 4.78 -11.58
N ARG A 101 -13.97 5.50 -12.67
CA ARG A 101 -13.14 6.70 -12.69
C ARG A 101 -13.98 7.85 -13.23
N GLN A 102 -13.80 9.03 -12.66
CA GLN A 102 -14.34 10.25 -13.23
C GLN A 102 -13.59 10.62 -14.53
N ASP A 103 -14.08 11.60 -15.28
CA ASP A 103 -13.56 12.03 -16.59
C ASP A 103 -12.57 13.21 -16.51
N HIS A 104 -12.26 13.68 -15.30
CA HIS A 104 -11.36 14.80 -15.04
C HIS A 104 -10.35 14.47 -13.93
N ALA A 105 -9.27 15.25 -13.82
CA ALA A 105 -8.31 15.09 -12.72
C ALA A 105 -8.76 15.88 -11.49
N SER A 106 -8.72 15.27 -10.31
CA SER A 106 -8.96 15.91 -9.02
C SER A 106 -7.67 16.05 -8.22
N PRO A 107 -7.56 17.08 -7.35
CA PRO A 107 -6.44 17.19 -6.43
C PRO A 107 -6.49 16.06 -5.38
N VAL A 108 -5.35 15.41 -5.18
CA VAL A 108 -5.08 14.47 -4.09
C VAL A 108 -3.81 14.90 -3.37
N ARG A 109 -3.77 14.71 -2.06
CA ARG A 109 -2.79 15.34 -1.18
C ARG A 109 -2.09 14.32 -0.30
N LEU A 110 -0.79 14.50 -0.07
CA LEU A 110 0.02 13.56 0.69
C LEU A 110 -0.47 13.44 2.13
N LEU A 111 -0.88 12.23 2.52
CA LEU A 111 -1.28 11.89 3.87
C LEU A 111 -0.20 11.07 4.58
N GLN A 112 0.39 10.12 3.86
CA GLN A 112 1.22 9.06 4.43
C GLN A 112 2.28 8.61 3.43
N VAL A 113 3.42 8.15 3.96
CA VAL A 113 4.44 7.41 3.20
C VAL A 113 4.75 6.12 3.91
N ASP A 114 4.51 4.99 3.27
CA ASP A 114 4.90 3.68 3.79
C ASP A 114 6.26 3.28 3.30
N PHE A 115 6.92 2.43 4.08
CA PHE A 115 8.04 1.64 3.60
C PHE A 115 7.96 0.20 4.11
N ALA A 116 8.57 -0.71 3.37
CA ALA A 116 8.80 -2.08 3.80
C ALA A 116 10.17 -2.55 3.35
N VAL A 117 10.92 -3.20 4.25
CA VAL A 117 12.27 -3.72 3.96
C VAL A 117 12.32 -5.21 4.24
N ARG A 118 12.81 -5.99 3.28
CA ARG A 118 13.07 -7.41 3.44
C ARG A 118 14.32 -7.60 4.29
N ASP A 119 14.13 -8.07 5.51
CA ASP A 119 15.17 -8.27 6.53
C ASP A 119 14.88 -9.56 7.31
N ASP A 120 15.82 -10.49 7.38
CA ASP A 120 15.64 -11.78 8.06
C ASP A 120 15.81 -11.74 9.57
N ARG A 121 16.24 -10.60 10.14
CA ARG A 121 16.20 -10.37 11.59
C ARG A 121 14.78 -10.13 12.11
N ALA A 122 13.85 -9.79 11.22
CA ALA A 122 12.42 -9.64 11.55
C ALA A 122 11.73 -11.00 11.62
N ASP A 123 10.82 -11.19 12.57
CA ASP A 123 10.12 -12.46 12.82
C ASP A 123 9.26 -12.92 11.63
N ILE A 124 8.78 -11.97 10.82
CA ILE A 124 8.04 -12.22 9.57
C ILE A 124 8.91 -12.12 8.32
N GLY A 125 10.20 -11.81 8.46
CA GLY A 125 11.11 -11.53 7.36
C GLY A 125 10.90 -10.15 6.71
N TRP A 126 10.06 -9.29 7.28
CA TRP A 126 9.82 -7.94 6.76
C TRP A 126 9.73 -6.96 7.92
N VAL A 127 10.34 -5.80 7.74
CA VAL A 127 10.11 -4.63 8.59
C VAL A 127 9.18 -3.70 7.82
N PHE A 128 8.02 -3.41 8.39
CA PHE A 128 7.09 -2.40 7.88
C PHE A 128 7.26 -1.11 8.69
N GLY A 129 7.15 0.02 8.03
CA GLY A 129 7.10 1.31 8.69
C GLY A 129 6.25 2.29 7.92
N THR A 130 5.84 3.35 8.60
CA THR A 130 5.00 4.37 7.98
C THR A 130 5.29 5.74 8.58
N PHE A 131 5.20 6.75 7.74
CA PHE A 131 5.28 8.16 8.06
C PHE A 131 3.92 8.80 7.84
N MET A 132 3.58 9.79 8.65
CA MET A 132 2.41 10.64 8.44
C MET A 132 2.86 12.07 8.18
N TYR A 133 2.08 12.78 7.39
CA TYR A 133 2.31 14.20 7.16
C TYR A 133 1.90 15.01 8.41
N ASN A 134 2.72 16.00 8.78
CA ASN A 134 2.48 16.88 9.92
C ASN A 134 2.52 18.36 9.52
N GLY A 135 1.34 18.94 9.25
CA GLY A 135 1.17 20.34 8.84
C GLY A 135 1.53 21.37 9.91
N HIS A 136 1.78 20.95 11.16
CA HIS A 136 2.32 21.85 12.17
C HIS A 136 3.81 22.16 11.95
N MET A 137 4.54 21.27 11.25
CA MET A 137 5.94 21.47 10.88
C MET A 137 6.05 22.64 9.89
N LYS A 138 7.17 23.37 9.95
CA LYS A 138 7.41 24.60 9.17
C LYS A 138 8.59 24.51 8.22
N ASP A 139 9.11 23.31 7.99
CA ASP A 139 10.20 23.05 7.06
C ASP A 139 9.86 23.59 5.67
N ALA A 140 10.84 24.22 5.02
CA ALA A 140 10.63 24.88 3.73
C ALA A 140 10.25 23.86 2.65
N ASN A 141 10.92 22.72 2.64
CA ASN A 141 10.57 21.59 1.79
C ASN A 141 9.40 20.81 2.44
N PRO A 142 8.23 20.72 1.80
CA PRO A 142 7.08 20.06 2.38
C PRO A 142 7.29 18.55 2.61
N TRP A 143 8.21 17.90 1.89
CA TRP A 143 8.52 16.48 2.12
C TRP A 143 9.22 16.23 3.46
N ASP A 144 9.93 17.22 3.99
CA ASP A 144 10.62 17.13 5.29
C ASP A 144 9.65 17.26 6.47
N ARG A 145 8.35 17.49 6.20
CA ARG A 145 7.27 17.56 7.19
C ARG A 145 6.64 16.20 7.52
N LEU A 146 7.20 15.12 6.99
CA LEU A 146 6.82 13.75 7.33
C LEU A 146 7.46 13.36 8.67
N ILE A 147 6.64 12.86 9.59
CA ILE A 147 7.12 12.30 10.86
C ILE A 147 6.88 10.79 10.90
N PRO A 148 7.77 10.00 11.52
CA PRO A 148 7.54 8.56 11.63
C PRO A 148 6.33 8.31 12.53
N VAL A 149 5.41 7.45 12.09
CA VAL A 149 4.35 6.89 12.95
C VAL A 149 4.91 5.72 13.74
N GLY A 150 5.71 4.88 13.08
CA GLY A 150 6.37 3.76 13.73
C GLY A 150 6.91 2.71 12.78
N ILE A 151 7.40 1.62 13.37
CA ILE A 151 7.94 0.43 12.68
C ILE A 151 7.44 -0.86 13.33
N MET A 152 7.31 -1.94 12.56
CA MET A 152 6.95 -3.27 13.04
C MET A 152 7.71 -4.37 12.31
N TRP A 153 8.04 -5.44 13.01
CA TRP A 153 8.81 -6.59 12.50
C TRP A 153 8.16 -7.94 12.84
N GLY A 154 6.95 -7.90 13.40
CA GLY A 154 6.12 -9.05 13.74
C GLY A 154 4.69 -8.61 14.07
N ASN A 155 3.81 -9.57 14.33
CA ASN A 155 2.38 -9.38 14.58
C ASN A 155 1.97 -9.58 16.04
N ASP A 156 2.90 -9.67 17.00
CA ASP A 156 2.66 -9.89 18.42
C ASP A 156 1.66 -11.04 18.67
N THR A 157 2.04 -12.28 18.35
CA THR A 157 1.11 -13.42 18.28
C THR A 157 0.38 -13.72 19.58
N GLU A 158 0.95 -13.32 20.71
CA GLU A 158 0.38 -13.52 22.05
C GLU A 158 -0.42 -12.32 22.57
N LEU A 159 -0.42 -11.18 21.86
CA LEU A 159 -1.17 -9.99 22.24
C LEU A 159 -2.64 -10.14 21.82
N THR A 160 -3.41 -10.72 22.73
CA THR A 160 -4.87 -10.85 22.66
C THR A 160 -5.57 -9.69 23.40
N PRO A 161 -6.89 -9.49 23.19
CA PRO A 161 -7.64 -8.48 23.94
C PRO A 161 -7.62 -8.67 25.45
N ALA A 162 -7.62 -9.92 25.94
CA ALA A 162 -7.47 -10.21 27.37
C ALA A 162 -6.12 -9.70 27.91
N ARG A 163 -5.02 -9.98 27.20
CA ARG A 163 -3.69 -9.48 27.56
C ARG A 163 -3.61 -7.95 27.49
N ALA A 164 -4.21 -7.36 26.46
CA ALA A 164 -4.26 -5.90 26.33
C ALA A 164 -5.05 -5.24 27.46
N ALA A 165 -6.14 -5.86 27.92
CA ALA A 165 -6.90 -5.40 29.09
C ALA A 165 -6.09 -5.46 30.40
N GLU A 166 -5.16 -6.42 30.50
CA GLU A 166 -4.16 -6.51 31.58
C GLU A 166 -2.99 -5.51 31.42
N GLY A 167 -2.99 -4.70 30.37
CA GLY A 167 -1.96 -3.68 30.11
C GLY A 167 -0.80 -4.14 29.23
N ALA A 168 -0.85 -5.34 28.65
CA ALA A 168 0.12 -5.77 27.65
C ALA A 168 0.10 -4.84 26.43
N LYS A 169 1.28 -4.56 25.90
CA LYS A 169 1.49 -3.70 24.73
C LYS A 169 2.21 -4.48 23.63
N PRO A 170 2.11 -4.03 22.38
CA PRO A 170 2.96 -4.55 21.31
C PRO A 170 4.45 -4.48 21.69
N THR A 171 5.16 -5.54 21.37
CA THR A 171 6.60 -5.73 21.57
C THR A 171 7.35 -5.92 20.25
N GLN A 172 6.63 -6.29 19.18
CA GLN A 172 7.13 -6.42 17.81
C GLN A 172 6.78 -5.18 16.95
N SER A 173 6.44 -4.08 17.60
CA SER A 173 6.27 -2.77 16.98
C SER A 173 6.65 -1.65 17.93
N TRP A 174 7.13 -0.55 17.35
CA TRP A 174 7.39 0.71 18.01
C TRP A 174 6.51 1.79 17.40
N ILE A 175 5.88 2.61 18.25
CA ILE A 175 5.03 3.72 17.87
C ILE A 175 5.66 5.02 18.36
N ASN A 176 5.78 6.01 17.48
CA ASN A 176 6.18 7.35 17.83
C ASN A 176 5.11 8.02 18.70
N ARG A 177 5.52 8.50 19.87
CA ARG A 177 4.63 9.21 20.81
C ARG A 177 4.01 10.44 20.17
N ASP A 178 4.78 11.24 19.46
CA ASP A 178 4.32 12.52 18.90
C ASP A 178 3.25 12.30 17.83
N ALA A 179 3.42 11.26 17.00
CA ALA A 179 2.40 10.83 16.05
C ALA A 179 1.10 10.42 16.78
N ASN A 180 1.22 9.63 17.86
CA ASN A 180 0.04 9.21 18.64
C ASN A 180 -0.66 10.39 19.33
N ASP A 181 0.08 11.41 19.77
CA ASP A 181 -0.50 12.62 20.37
C ASP A 181 -1.24 13.47 19.33
N ILE A 182 -0.68 13.59 18.11
CA ILE A 182 -1.37 14.23 16.98
C ILE A 182 -2.67 13.48 16.62
N ARG A 183 -2.63 12.15 16.54
CA ARG A 183 -3.84 11.34 16.28
C ARG A 183 -4.93 11.62 17.32
N LYS A 184 -4.57 11.72 18.61
CA LYS A 184 -5.52 12.05 19.67
C LYS A 184 -6.04 13.49 19.56
N SER A 185 -5.17 14.44 19.22
CA SER A 185 -5.56 15.86 19.11
C SER A 185 -6.56 16.12 17.99
N LEU A 186 -6.55 15.29 16.95
CA LEU A 186 -7.52 15.31 15.86
C LEU A 186 -8.93 14.85 16.26
N LYS A 187 -9.07 14.19 17.43
CA LYS A 187 -10.37 13.70 17.96
C LYS A 187 -11.16 12.81 16.99
N GLY A 188 -10.47 12.16 16.06
CA GLY A 188 -11.06 11.15 15.19
C GLY A 188 -11.53 9.92 15.96
N SER A 189 -12.38 9.11 15.34
CA SER A 189 -12.96 7.92 15.97
C SER A 189 -11.98 6.75 16.11
N ARG A 190 -10.84 6.78 15.39
CA ARG A 190 -9.85 5.69 15.47
C ARG A 190 -9.22 5.60 16.86
N PRO A 191 -9.25 4.44 17.54
CA PRO A 191 -8.77 4.32 18.92
C PRO A 191 -7.23 4.25 19.03
N SER A 192 -6.57 3.75 17.98
CA SER A 192 -5.11 3.51 17.92
C SER A 192 -4.67 3.44 16.46
N TRP A 193 -3.36 3.25 16.22
CA TRP A 193 -2.84 3.09 14.86
C TRP A 193 -3.31 1.79 14.21
N GLY A 194 -3.08 0.65 14.85
CA GLY A 194 -3.59 -0.66 14.44
C GLY A 194 -4.16 -1.44 15.62
N TRP A 195 -4.70 -2.62 15.35
CA TRP A 195 -5.46 -3.40 16.33
C TRP A 195 -4.61 -3.75 17.56
N LEU A 196 -5.14 -3.42 18.75
CA LEU A 196 -4.47 -3.51 20.05
C LEU A 196 -3.16 -2.69 20.14
N GLY A 197 -3.05 -1.61 19.37
CA GLY A 197 -1.93 -0.69 19.43
C GLY A 197 -0.76 -1.04 18.50
N ARG A 198 -0.84 -2.11 17.70
CA ARG A 198 0.16 -2.45 16.68
C ARG A 198 0.29 -1.35 15.64
N LEU A 199 1.39 -1.36 14.88
CA LEU A 199 1.58 -0.39 13.81
C LEU A 199 0.54 -0.55 12.68
N ASN A 200 -0.05 0.58 12.29
CA ASN A 200 -0.71 0.78 11.01
C ASN A 200 -0.61 2.26 10.62
N GLY A 201 -0.77 2.60 9.34
CA GLY A 201 -0.72 3.97 8.89
C GLY A 201 -2.05 4.74 9.07
N PRO A 202 -2.02 6.08 8.95
CA PRO A 202 -3.22 6.92 8.90
C PRO A 202 -4.31 6.45 7.93
N ALA A 203 -3.94 6.07 6.70
CA ALA A 203 -4.87 5.65 5.65
C ALA A 203 -5.35 4.20 5.80
N ASP A 204 -4.76 3.44 6.72
CA ASP A 204 -5.02 2.02 6.87
C ASP A 204 -6.10 1.75 7.93
N ASN A 205 -6.90 0.70 7.71
CA ASN A 205 -7.96 0.35 8.63
C ASN A 205 -7.40 -0.12 9.99
N PHE A 206 -7.71 0.60 11.07
CA PHE A 206 -7.18 0.35 12.42
C PHE A 206 -7.59 -1.02 13.01
N ARG A 207 -8.49 -1.77 12.37
CA ARG A 207 -8.86 -3.14 12.73
C ARG A 207 -7.80 -4.17 12.30
N SER A 208 -6.75 -3.75 11.59
CA SER A 208 -5.61 -4.56 11.17
C SER A 208 -4.28 -3.96 11.67
N ALA A 209 -3.18 -4.47 11.14
CA ALA A 209 -1.82 -3.94 11.26
C ALA A 209 -1.12 -4.11 9.90
N CYS A 210 -0.03 -3.39 9.63
CA CYS A 210 0.62 -3.45 8.30
C CYS A 210 0.95 -4.90 7.91
N ALA A 211 1.63 -5.63 8.78
CA ALA A 211 1.97 -7.03 8.52
C ALA A 211 0.73 -7.94 8.42
N SER A 212 -0.26 -7.77 9.31
CA SER A 212 -1.53 -8.52 9.25
C SER A 212 -2.22 -8.35 7.89
N CYS A 213 -2.43 -7.11 7.44
CA CYS A 213 -3.06 -6.77 6.17
C CYS A 213 -2.28 -7.33 4.98
N HIS A 214 -0.96 -7.14 4.97
CA HIS A 214 -0.12 -7.56 3.84
C HIS A 214 0.11 -9.07 3.77
N SER A 215 0.05 -9.77 4.90
CA SER A 215 0.32 -11.22 4.97
C SER A 215 -0.64 -12.06 4.15
N VAL A 216 -1.84 -11.54 3.85
CA VAL A 216 -2.86 -12.24 3.05
C VAL A 216 -2.56 -12.24 1.54
N SER A 217 -1.45 -11.60 1.12
CA SER A 217 -1.04 -11.58 -0.28
C SER A 217 -0.77 -12.99 -0.80
N GLU A 218 -1.63 -13.47 -1.69
CA GLU A 218 -1.56 -14.82 -2.24
C GLU A 218 -2.08 -14.89 -3.68
N ARG A 219 -1.52 -15.83 -4.44
CA ARG A 219 -2.06 -16.20 -5.76
C ARG A 219 -3.18 -17.21 -5.59
N ASP A 220 -4.34 -16.89 -6.15
CA ASP A 220 -5.46 -17.83 -6.29
C ASP A 220 -5.76 -18.61 -4.99
N PRO A 221 -5.98 -17.91 -3.87
CA PRO A 221 -6.14 -18.57 -2.59
C PRO A 221 -7.38 -19.47 -2.62
N LYS A 222 -7.22 -20.74 -2.22
CA LYS A 222 -8.34 -21.71 -2.15
C LYS A 222 -9.44 -21.22 -1.21
N GLU A 223 -9.04 -20.63 -0.09
CA GLU A 223 -9.90 -19.93 0.84
C GLU A 223 -9.74 -18.43 0.61
N LYS A 224 -10.81 -17.74 0.20
CA LYS A 224 -10.75 -16.29 0.03
C LYS A 224 -10.59 -15.62 1.39
N VAL A 225 -9.48 -14.91 1.57
CA VAL A 225 -9.17 -14.16 2.79
C VAL A 225 -9.24 -12.67 2.48
N GLN A 226 -9.91 -11.92 3.34
CA GLN A 226 -9.97 -10.47 3.26
C GLN A 226 -8.75 -9.84 3.94
N LEU A 227 -8.41 -8.60 3.56
CA LEU A 227 -7.34 -7.82 4.20
C LEU A 227 -7.58 -7.60 5.71
N LEU A 228 -8.85 -7.60 6.11
CA LEU A 228 -9.30 -7.45 7.47
C LEU A 228 -9.89 -8.75 8.01
N PRO A 229 -9.76 -8.99 9.33
CA PRO A 229 -10.63 -9.96 9.98
C PRO A 229 -12.12 -9.62 9.75
N PRO A 230 -13.00 -10.62 9.57
CA PRO A 230 -14.44 -10.40 9.46
C PRO A 230 -14.98 -9.59 10.63
N SER A 231 -15.96 -8.71 10.39
CA SER A 231 -16.54 -7.84 11.43
C SER A 231 -17.16 -8.62 12.59
N GLY A 232 -17.77 -9.79 12.30
CA GLY A 232 -18.35 -10.68 13.29
C GLY A 232 -17.39 -11.73 13.89
N ALA A 233 -16.10 -11.70 13.54
CA ALA A 233 -15.15 -12.66 14.09
C ALA A 233 -14.95 -12.46 15.59
N THR A 234 -14.87 -13.56 16.34
CA THR A 234 -14.41 -13.57 17.73
C THR A 234 -12.95 -13.13 17.81
N ASP A 235 -12.50 -12.71 18.98
CA ASP A 235 -11.11 -12.27 19.14
C ASP A 235 -10.10 -13.39 18.88
N ALA A 236 -10.44 -14.65 19.22
CA ALA A 236 -9.64 -15.80 18.89
C ALA A 236 -9.53 -16.02 17.36
N GLU A 237 -10.63 -15.85 16.62
CA GLU A 237 -10.62 -15.95 15.15
C GLU A 237 -9.81 -14.81 14.50
N LYS A 238 -9.88 -13.58 15.05
CA LYS A 238 -9.06 -12.46 14.58
C LYS A 238 -7.58 -12.75 14.67
N MET A 239 -7.11 -13.48 15.70
CA MET A 239 -5.70 -13.83 15.86
C MET A 239 -5.11 -14.60 14.68
N ARG A 240 -5.94 -15.21 13.80
CA ARG A 240 -5.48 -15.77 12.53
C ARG A 240 -4.76 -14.75 11.64
N TRP A 241 -5.17 -13.48 11.65
CA TRP A 241 -4.52 -12.41 10.88
C TRP A 241 -3.24 -11.90 11.56
N PHE A 242 -3.11 -12.10 12.87
CA PHE A 242 -1.97 -11.63 13.68
C PHE A 242 -0.95 -12.74 13.94
N ARG A 243 -0.85 -13.72 13.05
CA ARG A 243 0.22 -14.72 13.06
C ARG A 243 1.49 -14.14 12.44
N ASN A 244 2.65 -14.61 12.88
CA ASN A 244 3.90 -14.38 12.15
C ASN A 244 3.99 -15.38 10.99
N ILE A 245 3.82 -14.88 9.77
CA ILE A 245 3.98 -15.66 8.54
C ILE A 245 5.36 -15.34 7.99
N PRO A 246 6.29 -16.32 7.89
CA PRO A 246 7.62 -16.05 7.36
C PRO A 246 7.56 -15.59 5.90
N ALA A 247 8.47 -14.70 5.50
CA ALA A 247 8.60 -14.27 4.12
C ALA A 247 8.65 -15.44 3.11
N GLY A 248 7.88 -15.29 2.03
CA GLY A 248 7.66 -16.29 0.99
C GLY A 248 6.71 -17.42 1.40
N LYS A 249 6.08 -17.36 2.58
CA LYS A 249 5.06 -18.33 3.00
C LYS A 249 3.65 -17.77 2.77
N PRO A 250 2.70 -18.65 2.36
CA PRO A 250 1.32 -18.29 2.16
C PRO A 250 0.59 -18.09 3.50
N PHE A 251 -0.42 -17.24 3.51
CA PHE A 251 -1.37 -17.08 4.61
C PHE A 251 -2.21 -18.34 4.86
N ASN A 252 -2.67 -18.93 3.76
CA ASN A 252 -3.42 -20.18 3.70
C ASN A 252 -2.47 -21.36 3.55
N LYS A 253 -2.75 -22.45 4.26
CA LYS A 253 -1.97 -23.68 4.14
C LYS A 253 -2.04 -24.21 2.70
N GLY A 254 -0.88 -24.38 2.07
CA GLY A 254 -0.78 -24.85 0.68
C GLY A 254 -1.16 -23.80 -0.38
N GLY A 255 -1.31 -22.53 0.01
CA GLY A 255 -1.43 -21.41 -0.94
C GLY A 255 -0.09 -21.08 -1.61
N VAL A 256 -0.13 -20.08 -2.50
CA VAL A 256 1.05 -19.54 -3.15
C VAL A 256 1.26 -18.11 -2.67
N SER A 257 2.36 -17.87 -1.96
CA SER A 257 2.65 -16.59 -1.33
C SER A 257 2.91 -15.48 -2.35
N GLY A 258 2.39 -14.28 -2.09
CA GLY A 258 2.84 -13.03 -2.71
C GLY A 258 3.91 -12.31 -1.91
N ASP A 259 4.44 -12.95 -0.87
CA ASP A 259 5.47 -12.45 0.04
C ASP A 259 5.21 -11.01 0.49
N TYR A 260 4.04 -10.82 1.13
CA TYR A 260 3.55 -9.53 1.61
C TYR A 260 3.29 -8.46 0.53
N SER A 261 3.50 -8.73 -0.76
CA SER A 261 3.25 -7.75 -1.82
C SER A 261 1.78 -7.78 -2.27
N LEU A 262 0.95 -6.92 -1.67
CA LEU A 262 -0.44 -6.74 -2.12
C LEU A 262 -0.52 -6.21 -3.57
N GLN A 263 0.47 -5.44 -4.02
CA GLN A 263 0.54 -4.94 -5.39
C GLN A 263 0.76 -6.07 -6.40
N LEU A 264 1.60 -7.07 -6.07
CA LEU A 264 1.74 -8.26 -6.89
C LEU A 264 0.40 -9.00 -6.99
N MET A 265 -0.25 -9.24 -5.86
CA MET A 265 -1.54 -9.94 -5.82
C MET A 265 -2.62 -9.22 -6.63
N MET A 266 -2.83 -7.93 -6.37
CA MET A 266 -3.85 -7.13 -7.07
C MET A 266 -3.52 -6.99 -8.56
N GLY A 267 -2.27 -6.69 -8.91
CA GLY A 267 -1.83 -6.56 -10.31
C GLY A 267 -1.98 -7.87 -11.09
N TYR A 268 -1.62 -9.00 -10.50
CA TYR A 268 -1.82 -10.30 -11.13
C TYR A 268 -3.30 -10.66 -11.29
N ASN A 269 -4.14 -10.35 -10.30
CA ASN A 269 -5.59 -10.54 -10.40
C ASN A 269 -6.19 -9.69 -11.53
N ASN A 270 -5.75 -8.43 -11.67
CA ASN A 270 -6.16 -7.54 -12.78
C ASN A 270 -5.74 -8.10 -14.14
N PHE A 271 -4.48 -8.55 -14.28
CA PHE A 271 -4.00 -9.19 -15.49
C PHE A 271 -4.80 -10.44 -15.85
N ARG A 272 -5.15 -11.26 -14.87
CA ARG A 272 -6.00 -12.43 -15.07
C ARG A 272 -7.41 -12.07 -15.52
N GLY A 273 -8.01 -11.06 -14.88
CA GLY A 273 -9.31 -10.52 -15.28
C GLY A 273 -9.31 -10.02 -16.73
N TRP A 274 -8.23 -9.36 -17.14
CA TRP A 274 -8.04 -8.87 -18.51
C TRP A 274 -7.73 -9.98 -19.54
N SER A 275 -6.88 -10.96 -19.19
CA SER A 275 -6.39 -12.00 -20.11
C SER A 275 -7.37 -13.16 -20.32
N ASN A 276 -8.17 -13.53 -19.32
CA ASN A 276 -9.12 -14.65 -19.43
C ASN A 276 -10.13 -14.49 -20.58
N PRO A 277 -10.80 -13.33 -20.77
CA PRO A 277 -11.71 -13.12 -21.90
C PRO A 277 -11.03 -13.22 -23.27
N GLN A 278 -9.76 -12.86 -23.36
CA GLN A 278 -9.00 -12.83 -24.63
C GLN A 278 -8.62 -14.22 -25.14
N ARG A 279 -8.68 -15.23 -24.27
CA ARG A 279 -8.36 -16.63 -24.63
C ARG A 279 -9.54 -17.37 -25.26
N GLY A 280 -10.75 -16.79 -25.26
CA GLY A 280 -11.94 -17.38 -25.87
C GLY A 280 -11.94 -17.36 -27.40
N PHE A 281 -12.53 -18.38 -28.02
CA PHE A 281 -12.60 -18.53 -29.49
C PHE A 281 -13.22 -17.31 -30.18
N VAL A 282 -14.27 -16.71 -29.60
CA VAL A 282 -14.98 -15.54 -30.14
C VAL A 282 -14.14 -14.25 -30.08
N TYR A 283 -13.25 -14.10 -29.09
CA TYR A 283 -12.39 -12.92 -28.94
C TYR A 283 -11.17 -12.96 -29.85
N LYS A 284 -10.66 -14.16 -30.19
CA LYS A 284 -9.62 -14.33 -31.22
C LYS A 284 -10.03 -13.78 -32.60
N VAL A 285 -11.33 -13.69 -32.88
CA VAL A 285 -11.86 -13.20 -34.17
C VAL A 285 -12.30 -11.73 -34.11
N LYS A 286 -12.61 -11.18 -32.92
CA LYS A 286 -13.18 -9.82 -32.77
C LYS A 286 -12.22 -8.76 -32.24
N LEU A 287 -11.10 -9.12 -31.62
CA LEU A 287 -10.13 -8.17 -31.08
C LEU A 287 -8.78 -8.33 -31.79
N ILE A 288 -8.69 -7.75 -32.99
CA ILE A 288 -7.42 -7.25 -33.51
C ILE A 288 -7.24 -5.84 -32.89
N VAL A 289 -7.00 -5.77 -31.59
CA VAL A 289 -6.03 -4.77 -31.12
C VAL A 289 -4.74 -5.58 -31.09
N PRO A 290 -3.92 -5.52 -32.15
CA PRO A 290 -2.75 -6.34 -32.22
C PRO A 290 -1.86 -5.94 -31.03
N PHE A 291 -1.28 -6.94 -30.38
CA PHE A 291 -0.35 -6.78 -29.24
C PHE A 291 0.76 -5.74 -29.52
N SER A 292 1.01 -5.44 -30.80
CA SER A 292 1.87 -4.35 -31.28
C SER A 292 1.39 -2.95 -30.91
N ASN A 293 0.08 -2.66 -30.90
CA ASN A 293 -0.42 -1.30 -30.68
C ASN A 293 -0.32 -0.90 -29.20
N ALA A 294 -0.58 -1.82 -28.27
CA ALA A 294 -0.38 -1.55 -26.84
C ALA A 294 1.11 -1.38 -26.48
N ARG A 295 2.02 -2.10 -27.16
CA ARG A 295 3.46 -1.88 -27.05
C ARG A 295 3.87 -0.53 -27.64
N TYR A 296 3.35 -0.18 -28.81
CA TYR A 296 3.62 1.10 -29.46
C TYR A 296 3.11 2.28 -28.62
N GLU A 297 1.91 2.18 -28.06
CA GLU A 297 1.37 3.17 -27.13
C GLU A 297 2.18 3.25 -25.83
N ALA A 298 2.62 2.11 -25.27
CA ALA A 298 3.49 2.10 -24.09
C ALA A 298 4.88 2.69 -24.39
N GLU A 299 5.45 2.43 -25.56
CA GLU A 299 6.71 3.02 -26.03
C GLU A 299 6.56 4.52 -26.29
N ILE A 300 5.44 4.96 -26.88
CA ILE A 300 5.11 6.39 -27.02
C ILE A 300 4.99 7.03 -25.64
N ILE A 301 4.27 6.43 -24.70
CA ILE A 301 4.14 6.94 -23.33
C ILE A 301 5.51 6.98 -22.63
N GLU A 302 6.35 5.98 -22.81
CA GLU A 302 7.68 5.94 -22.20
C GLU A 302 8.63 6.98 -22.84
N SER A 303 8.53 7.20 -24.15
CA SER A 303 9.23 8.29 -24.85
C SER A 303 8.72 9.68 -24.44
N ALA A 304 7.43 9.82 -24.13
CA ALA A 304 6.85 11.05 -23.59
C ALA A 304 7.24 11.28 -22.11
N ARG A 305 7.60 10.21 -21.39
CA ARG A 305 8.07 10.27 -19.99
C ARG A 305 9.58 10.46 -19.86
N GLN A 306 10.37 10.11 -20.87
CA GLN A 306 11.83 10.31 -20.91
C GLN A 306 12.25 11.74 -20.56
N PRO A 307 11.67 12.80 -21.15
CA PRO A 307 11.99 14.19 -20.80
C PRO A 307 11.64 14.57 -19.35
N LEU A 308 10.62 13.91 -18.77
CA LEU A 308 10.18 14.13 -17.39
C LEU A 308 11.08 13.45 -16.36
N ARG A 309 11.92 12.49 -16.78
CA ARG A 309 12.94 11.86 -15.95
C ARG A 309 14.32 12.51 -16.09
N SER A 310 14.48 13.44 -17.01
CA SER A 310 15.70 14.22 -17.20
C SER A 310 15.50 15.62 -16.65
N SER A 311 15.31 15.75 -15.33
CA SER A 311 15.41 17.08 -14.74
C SER A 311 16.88 17.57 -14.84
N PRO A 312 17.12 18.88 -14.85
CA PRO A 312 18.49 19.42 -14.81
C PRO A 312 19.30 18.96 -13.58
N GLU A 313 18.64 18.50 -12.53
CA GLU A 313 19.27 18.00 -11.29
C GLU A 313 19.96 16.64 -11.51
N ASP A 314 19.49 15.81 -12.45
CA ASP A 314 20.10 14.51 -12.79
C ASP A 314 21.31 14.63 -13.74
N ARG A 315 21.64 15.84 -14.22
CA ARG A 315 22.80 16.10 -15.10
C ARG A 315 23.99 16.77 -14.38
N GLY A 316 23.95 16.78 -13.04
CA GLY A 316 24.89 17.54 -12.22
C GLY A 316 25.90 16.69 -11.46
N GLN A 317 26.65 15.80 -12.12
CA GLN A 317 27.94 15.28 -11.63
C GLN A 317 28.53 14.32 -12.68
N ASP A 318 29.07 14.86 -13.77
CA ASP A 318 30.15 14.21 -14.51
C ASP A 318 30.84 15.29 -15.36
N ASN A 319 32.17 15.36 -15.24
CA ASN A 319 33.11 16.31 -15.86
C ASN A 319 33.37 17.63 -15.08
N LYS A 320 34.04 17.48 -13.93
CA LYS A 320 35.26 18.27 -13.66
C LYS A 320 36.43 17.30 -13.53
N ASN A 321 37.14 17.10 -14.63
CA ASN A 321 38.60 16.99 -14.76
C ASN A 321 38.93 16.70 -16.23
#